data_AF-X1D2I7-F1
#
_entry.id   AF-X1D2I7-F1
#
_cell.length_a   1.000
_cell.length_b   1.000
_cell.length_c   1.000
_cell.angle_alpha   90.00
_cell.angle_beta   90.00
_cell.angle_gamma   90.00
#
_symmetry.space_group_name_H-M   'P 1'
#
loop_
_entity.id
_entity.type
_entity.pdbx_description
1 polymer ?
#
loop_
_entity_poly.entity_id
_entity_poly.type
_entity_poly.pdbx_seq_one_letter_code
_entity_poly.pdbx_strand_id
1 'polypeptide(L)'
;TYELIFPTENIDAFFMQNVLLGDIEISKDDFVTETISITVVVEMTEIFPGFPMFWFIMLVGAIVAVVGSLVAYRTIQQARIPTFVKKVREMSKNIKGRKSISDSLLYPSKDEVIVKKLGDRWEVLGLSLNEILGLEAKRKKKLPETIEGGNV
;
A
#
# COMPACT_ATOMS: atom_id res chain seq x y z
N THR A 1 -13.48 -57.16 5.14
CA THR A 1 -12.78 -55.91 4.80
C THR A 1 -11.41 -55.98 5.40
N TYR A 2 -10.36 -55.84 4.60
CA TYR A 2 -8.98 -55.76 5.08
C TYR A 2 -8.53 -54.31 4.96
N GLU A 3 -7.82 -53.81 5.97
CA GLU A 3 -7.31 -52.45 6.04
C GLU A 3 -5.79 -52.49 6.20
N LEU A 4 -5.07 -51.75 5.37
CA LEU A 4 -3.62 -51.61 5.44
C LEU A 4 -3.29 -50.12 5.60
N ILE A 5 -2.61 -49.78 6.69
CA ILE A 5 -2.21 -48.41 7.00
C ILE A 5 -0.74 -48.26 6.63
N PHE A 6 -0.44 -47.36 5.70
CA PHE A 6 0.92 -47.04 5.29
C PHE A 6 1.35 -45.69 5.88
N PRO A 7 2.40 -45.64 6.74
CA PRO A 7 2.86 -44.39 7.31
C PRO A 7 3.57 -43.54 6.25
N THR A 8 3.15 -42.28 6.12
CA THR A 8 3.69 -41.35 5.12
C THR A 8 4.72 -40.36 5.67
N GLU A 9 5.09 -40.47 6.95
CA GLU A 9 5.95 -39.50 7.65
C GLU A 9 7.35 -39.33 7.03
N ASN A 10 7.87 -40.38 6.38
CA ASN A 10 9.19 -40.38 5.75
C ASN A 10 9.13 -40.09 4.23
N ILE A 11 7.95 -39.79 3.69
CA ILE A 11 7.77 -39.53 2.26
C ILE A 11 7.90 -38.03 2.03
N ASP A 12 9.08 -37.63 1.54
CA ASP A 12 9.32 -36.27 1.11
C ASP A 12 8.97 -36.13 -0.39
N ALA A 13 7.91 -35.37 -0.66
CA ALA A 13 7.50 -34.98 -2.02
C ALA A 13 7.69 -33.47 -2.27
N PHE A 14 8.42 -32.77 -1.40
CA PHE A 14 8.54 -31.31 -1.43
C PHE A 14 9.29 -30.80 -2.67
N PHE A 15 10.35 -31.49 -3.08
CA PHE A 15 11.17 -31.10 -4.24
C PHE A 15 10.82 -31.84 -5.53
N MET A 16 10.26 -33.05 -5.43
CA MET A 16 9.96 -33.92 -6.57
C MET A 16 8.85 -34.91 -6.20
N GLN A 17 8.04 -35.29 -7.18
CA GLN A 17 7.00 -36.30 -6.98
C GLN A 17 7.60 -37.63 -6.50
N ASN A 18 6.91 -38.29 -5.56
CA ASN A 18 7.29 -39.59 -5.05
C ASN A 18 6.29 -40.64 -5.55
N VAL A 19 6.76 -41.66 -6.25
CA VAL A 19 5.92 -42.72 -6.82
C VAL A 19 6.10 -43.98 -5.99
N LEU A 20 5.02 -44.40 -5.33
CA LEU A 20 4.96 -45.64 -4.57
C LEU A 20 4.31 -46.69 -5.45
N LEU A 21 5.01 -47.82 -5.62
CA LEU A 21 4.53 -48.99 -6.31
C LEU A 21 4.25 -50.07 -5.27
N GLY A 22 3.11 -50.73 -5.38
CA GLY A 22 2.75 -51.85 -4.52
C GLY A 22 1.94 -52.87 -5.29
N ASP A 23 2.15 -54.14 -4.97
CA ASP A 23 1.36 -55.23 -5.53
C ASP A 23 0.49 -55.84 -4.43
N ILE A 24 -0.80 -56.00 -4.72
CA ILE A 24 -1.71 -56.77 -3.90
C ILE A 24 -1.73 -58.18 -4.46
N GLU A 25 -1.24 -59.13 -3.69
CA GLU A 25 -1.33 -60.56 -3.99
C GLU A 25 -2.52 -61.17 -3.24
N ILE A 26 -3.43 -61.79 -3.98
CA ILE A 26 -4.53 -62.57 -3.41
C ILE A 26 -4.22 -64.04 -3.68
N SER A 27 -3.85 -64.77 -2.63
CA SER A 27 -3.62 -66.21 -2.69
C SER A 27 -4.71 -66.97 -1.91
N LYS A 28 -5.09 -68.13 -2.44
CA LYS A 28 -6.01 -69.07 -1.81
C LYS A 28 -5.54 -70.47 -2.14
N ASP A 29 -5.38 -71.32 -1.11
CA ASP A 29 -5.04 -72.73 -1.32
C ASP A 29 -6.07 -73.35 -2.28
N ASP A 30 -5.58 -73.91 -3.39
CA ASP A 30 -6.31 -74.50 -4.52
C ASP A 30 -6.83 -73.57 -5.64
N PHE A 31 -6.46 -72.27 -5.67
CA PHE A 31 -6.81 -71.35 -6.76
C PHE A 31 -5.59 -70.64 -7.35
N VAL A 32 -5.77 -70.04 -8.54
CA VAL A 32 -4.74 -69.22 -9.19
C VAL A 32 -4.55 -67.93 -8.40
N THR A 33 -3.31 -67.62 -8.05
CA THR A 33 -2.92 -66.35 -7.45
C THR A 33 -3.18 -65.20 -8.43
N GLU A 34 -3.89 -64.18 -7.98
CA GLU A 34 -4.07 -62.94 -8.73
C GLU A 34 -3.25 -61.81 -8.12
N THR A 35 -2.56 -61.04 -8.96
CA THR A 35 -1.75 -59.89 -8.57
C THR A 35 -2.35 -58.62 -9.15
N ILE A 36 -2.62 -57.63 -8.30
CA ILE A 36 -3.12 -56.31 -8.70
C ILE A 36 -2.07 -55.27 -8.35
N SER A 37 -1.54 -54.58 -9.35
CA SER A 37 -0.57 -53.50 -9.17
C SER A 37 -1.27 -52.18 -8.85
N ILE A 38 -0.77 -51.47 -7.84
CA ILE A 38 -1.22 -50.14 -7.42
C ILE A 38 -0.06 -49.16 -7.56
N THR A 39 -0.36 -48.00 -8.15
CA THR A 39 0.55 -46.88 -8.26
C THR A 39 -0.03 -45.69 -7.50
N VAL A 40 0.69 -45.21 -6.50
CA VAL A 40 0.34 -43.98 -5.76
C VAL A 40 1.37 -42.92 -6.09
N VAL A 41 0.92 -41.77 -6.59
CA VAL A 41 1.76 -40.62 -6.88
C VAL A 41 1.51 -39.56 -5.81
N VAL A 42 2.55 -39.21 -5.07
CA VAL A 42 2.52 -38.16 -4.05
C VAL A 42 3.22 -36.93 -4.62
N GLU A 43 2.48 -35.84 -4.78
CA GLU A 43 2.98 -34.59 -5.35
C GLU A 43 2.49 -33.37 -4.56
N MET A 44 3.18 -32.25 -4.71
CA MET A 44 2.78 -30.97 -4.11
C MET A 44 1.55 -30.42 -4.82
N THR A 45 0.61 -29.87 -4.06
CA THR A 45 -0.56 -29.20 -4.65
C THR A 45 -0.12 -28.06 -5.56
N GLU A 46 -0.55 -28.13 -6.81
CA GLU A 46 -0.28 -27.12 -7.82
C GLU A 46 -1.37 -26.03 -7.83
N ILE A 47 -0.97 -24.80 -8.16
CA ILE A 47 -1.92 -23.69 -8.39
C ILE A 47 -2.25 -23.54 -9.87
N PHE A 48 -1.27 -23.85 -10.74
CA PHE A 48 -1.39 -23.96 -12.18
C PHE A 48 -0.64 -25.23 -12.62
N PRO A 49 -0.99 -25.84 -13.76
CA PRO A 49 -0.31 -27.06 -14.23
C PRO A 49 1.21 -26.86 -14.29
N GLY A 50 1.95 -27.67 -13.54
CA GLY A 50 3.41 -27.61 -13.44
C GLY A 50 3.97 -26.54 -12.52
N PHE A 51 3.14 -25.86 -11.70
CA PHE A 51 3.60 -24.84 -10.76
C PHE A 51 3.14 -25.13 -9.32
N PRO A 52 4.05 -25.59 -8.43
CA PRO A 52 3.71 -25.87 -7.04
C PRO A 52 3.27 -24.62 -6.28
N MET A 53 2.19 -24.74 -5.51
CA MET A 53 1.59 -23.64 -4.75
C MET A 53 2.56 -23.02 -3.72
N PHE A 54 3.42 -23.83 -3.11
CA PHE A 54 4.41 -23.35 -2.14
C PHE A 54 5.34 -22.28 -2.72
N TRP A 55 5.88 -22.53 -3.92
CA TRP A 55 6.77 -21.60 -4.60
C TRP A 55 6.06 -20.31 -4.99
N PHE A 56 4.78 -20.41 -5.38
CA PHE A 56 3.94 -19.25 -5.63
C PHE A 56 3.84 -18.34 -4.40
N ILE A 57 3.49 -18.91 -3.25
CA ILE A 57 3.33 -18.17 -2.00
C ILE A 57 4.65 -17.54 -1.57
N MET A 58 5.76 -18.27 -1.69
CA MET A 58 7.10 -17.74 -1.40
C MET A 58 7.44 -16.53 -2.29
N LEU A 59 7.17 -16.63 -3.60
CA LEU A 59 7.43 -15.55 -4.54
C LEU A 59 6.58 -14.31 -4.23
N VAL A 60 5.28 -14.49 -4.02
CA VAL A 60 4.36 -13.39 -3.66
C VAL A 60 4.79 -12.76 -2.33
N GLY A 61 5.12 -13.57 -1.32
CA GLY A 61 5.60 -13.10 -0.02
C GLY A 61 6.88 -12.28 -0.14
N ALA A 62 7.85 -12.72 -0.95
CA ALA A 62 9.08 -11.99 -1.20
C ALA A 62 8.83 -10.62 -1.85
N ILE A 63 7.95 -10.56 -2.86
CA ILE A 63 7.58 -9.29 -3.52
C ILE A 63 6.95 -8.33 -2.50
N VAL A 64 6.01 -8.81 -1.68
CA VAL A 64 5.35 -7.99 -0.66
C VAL A 64 6.35 -7.48 0.37
N ALA A 65 7.29 -8.31 0.83
CA ALA A 65 8.32 -7.90 1.78
C ALA A 65 9.24 -6.81 1.20
N VAL A 66 9.69 -6.97 -0.04
CA VAL A 66 10.56 -5.99 -0.71
C VAL A 66 9.81 -4.67 -0.91
N VAL A 67 8.61 -4.70 -1.48
CA VAL A 67 7.81 -3.50 -1.71
C VAL A 67 7.44 -2.81 -0.40
N GLY A 68 7.02 -3.58 0.61
CA GLY A 68 6.69 -3.09 1.94
C GLY A 68 7.87 -2.36 2.59
N SER A 69 9.06 -2.96 2.54
CA SER A 69 10.28 -2.36 3.10
C SER A 69 10.65 -1.05 2.41
N LEU A 70 10.56 -0.99 1.07
CA LEU A 70 10.87 0.20 0.28
C LEU A 70 9.88 1.35 0.56
N VAL A 71 8.59 1.05 0.60
CA VAL A 71 7.55 2.06 0.89
C VAL A 71 7.74 2.60 2.30
N ALA A 72 7.91 1.73 3.30
CA ALA A 72 8.13 2.13 4.69
C ALA A 72 9.38 3.00 4.85
N TYR A 73 10.48 2.62 4.18
CA TYR A 73 11.70 3.43 4.19
C TYR A 73 11.47 4.83 3.62
N ARG A 74 10.77 4.93 2.49
CA ARG A 74 10.51 6.21 1.81
C ARG A 74 9.54 7.09 2.59
N THR A 75 8.52 6.53 3.23
CA THR A 75 7.57 7.29 4.06
C THR A 75 8.27 7.85 5.30
N ILE A 76 9.13 7.09 5.96
CA ILE A 76 9.93 7.57 7.11
C ILE A 76 10.85 8.71 6.69
N GLN A 77 11.56 8.59 5.55
CA GLN A 77 12.39 9.68 5.06
C GLN A 77 11.59 10.95 4.78
N GLN A 78 10.43 10.83 4.16
CA GLN A 78 9.56 11.98 3.91
C GLN A 78 9.02 12.59 5.21
N ALA A 79 8.71 11.78 6.22
CA ALA A 79 8.24 12.27 7.53
C ALA A 79 9.30 13.13 8.23
N ARG A 80 10.59 12.78 8.11
CA ARG A 80 11.72 13.54 8.69
C ARG A 80 11.94 14.92 8.07
N ILE A 81 11.46 15.16 6.85
CA ILE A 81 11.62 16.47 6.20
C ILE A 81 10.67 17.48 6.88
N PRO A 82 11.19 18.63 7.39
CA PRO A 82 10.36 19.66 8.00
C PRO A 82 9.26 20.17 7.05
N THR A 83 8.09 20.48 7.61
CA THR A 83 6.92 20.96 6.85
C THR A 83 7.21 22.24 6.05
N PHE A 84 8.06 23.12 6.57
CA PHE A 84 8.52 24.32 5.86
C PHE A 84 9.21 23.97 4.54
N VAL A 85 10.17 23.04 4.58
CA VAL A 85 10.93 22.62 3.39
C VAL A 85 10.00 21.93 2.38
N LYS A 86 9.02 21.15 2.87
CA LYS A 86 8.00 20.53 2.00
C LYS A 86 7.20 21.58 1.23
N LYS A 87 6.68 22.61 1.92
CA LYS A 87 5.93 23.71 1.29
C LYS A 87 6.76 24.48 0.27
N VAL A 88 8.01 24.84 0.61
CA VAL A 88 8.91 25.55 -0.34
C VAL A 88 9.18 24.69 -1.57
N ARG A 89 9.44 23.39 -1.39
CA ARG A 89 9.72 22.46 -2.49
C ARG A 89 8.48 22.27 -3.39
N GLU A 90 7.29 22.18 -2.82
CA GLU A 90 6.04 22.13 -3.59
C GLU A 90 5.78 23.41 -4.36
N MET A 91 5.97 24.57 -3.73
CA MET A 91 5.85 25.87 -4.39
C MET A 91 6.84 25.99 -5.55
N SER A 92 8.12 25.64 -5.33
CA SER A 92 9.15 25.60 -6.39
C SER A 92 8.78 24.65 -7.54
N LYS A 93 8.27 23.46 -7.22
CA LYS A 93 7.80 22.49 -8.23
C LYS A 93 6.63 23.05 -9.04
N ASN A 94 5.68 23.73 -8.41
CA ASN A 94 4.52 24.33 -9.08
C ASN A 94 4.93 25.52 -9.95
N ILE A 95 5.86 26.36 -9.49
CA ILE A 95 6.46 27.45 -10.29
C ILE A 95 7.16 26.88 -11.53
N LYS A 96 8.01 25.85 -11.35
CA LYS A 96 8.69 25.18 -12.47
C LYS A 96 7.68 24.56 -13.45
N GLY A 97 6.59 24.03 -12.94
CA GLY A 97 5.49 23.46 -13.73
C GLY A 97 4.51 24.49 -14.30
N ARG A 98 4.73 25.80 -14.10
CA ARG A 98 3.81 26.89 -14.50
C ARG A 98 2.36 26.67 -14.01
N LYS A 99 2.18 26.03 -12.85
CA LYS A 99 0.87 25.79 -12.23
C LYS A 99 0.50 26.93 -11.29
N SER A 100 -0.81 27.17 -11.13
CA SER A 100 -1.30 28.10 -10.12
C SER A 100 -0.89 27.62 -8.72
N ILE A 101 -0.52 28.56 -7.86
CA ILE A 101 -0.08 28.28 -6.49
C ILE A 101 -1.30 28.45 -5.58
N SER A 102 -1.65 27.42 -4.82
CA SER A 102 -2.73 27.51 -3.82
C SER A 102 -2.34 28.47 -2.70
N ASP A 103 -3.29 29.28 -2.23
CA ASP A 103 -3.10 30.20 -1.09
C ASP A 103 -2.64 29.48 0.19
N SER A 104 -2.90 28.17 0.33
CA SER A 104 -2.41 27.36 1.47
C SER A 104 -0.88 27.15 1.49
N LEU A 105 -0.23 27.33 0.33
CA LEU A 105 1.22 27.30 0.15
C LEU A 105 1.85 28.69 0.29
N LEU A 106 1.05 29.75 0.20
CA LEU A 106 1.53 31.11 0.42
C LEU A 106 1.78 31.31 1.91
N TYR A 107 2.93 31.90 2.21
CA TYR A 107 3.24 32.30 3.57
C TYR A 107 2.26 33.39 4.03
N PRO A 108 1.80 33.34 5.30
CA PRO A 108 1.04 34.45 5.85
C PRO A 108 1.90 35.71 5.77
N SER A 109 1.29 36.80 5.33
CA SER A 109 1.96 38.10 5.27
C SER A 109 2.36 38.57 6.67
N LYS A 110 3.34 39.49 6.76
CA LYS A 110 3.75 40.08 8.06
C LYS A 110 2.54 40.61 8.82
N ASP A 111 1.64 41.28 8.10
CA ASP A 111 0.38 41.83 8.60
C ASP A 111 -0.51 40.72 9.22
N GLU A 112 -0.71 39.59 8.54
CA GLU A 112 -1.49 38.46 9.05
C GLU A 112 -0.87 37.79 10.29
N VAL A 113 0.45 37.76 10.38
CA VAL A 113 1.16 37.25 11.58
C VAL A 113 1.00 38.19 12.76
N ILE A 114 1.02 39.50 12.52
CA ILE A 114 0.80 40.54 13.53
C ILE A 114 -0.63 40.44 14.07
N VAL A 115 -1.64 40.32 13.21
CA VAL A 115 -3.04 40.09 13.64
C VAL A 115 -3.15 38.81 14.46
N LYS A 116 -2.57 37.70 14.01
CA LYS A 116 -2.69 36.42 14.73
C LYS A 116 -2.07 36.46 16.14
N LYS A 117 -1.02 37.26 16.36
CA LYS A 117 -0.32 37.34 17.66
C LYS A 117 -0.86 38.44 18.58
N LEU A 118 -1.39 39.52 18.01
CA LEU A 118 -1.72 40.75 18.74
C LEU A 118 -3.18 41.17 18.60
N GLY A 119 -3.94 40.56 17.69
CA GLY A 119 -5.34 40.86 17.41
C GLY A 119 -6.20 40.81 18.67
N ASP A 120 -6.19 39.69 19.38
CA ASP A 120 -6.99 39.49 20.61
C ASP A 120 -6.71 40.57 21.66
N ARG A 121 -5.45 41.03 21.78
CA ARG A 121 -5.06 42.05 22.77
C ARG A 121 -5.52 43.45 22.38
N TRP A 122 -5.63 43.72 21.09
CA TRP A 122 -6.08 45.01 20.58
C TRP A 122 -7.60 45.07 20.44
N GLU A 123 -8.25 43.93 20.22
CA GLU A 123 -9.71 43.80 20.24
C GLU A 123 -10.28 44.10 21.63
N VAL A 124 -9.55 43.72 22.69
CA VAL A 124 -9.84 44.14 24.08
C VAL A 124 -9.75 45.66 24.28
N LEU A 125 -8.95 46.36 23.47
CA LEU A 125 -8.85 47.82 23.46
C LEU A 125 -9.87 48.48 22.51
N GLY A 126 -10.77 47.69 21.91
CA GLY A 126 -11.75 48.18 20.93
C GLY A 126 -11.15 48.54 19.57
N LEU A 127 -9.92 48.07 19.27
CA LEU A 127 -9.20 48.36 18.04
C LEU A 127 -9.11 47.11 17.15
N SER A 128 -9.65 47.20 15.94
CA SER A 128 -9.61 46.13 14.93
C SER A 128 -8.32 46.20 14.11
N LEU A 129 -7.30 45.42 14.46
CA LEU A 129 -6.06 45.35 13.67
C LEU A 129 -6.30 44.94 12.20
N ASN A 130 -7.34 44.14 11.93
CA ASN A 130 -7.73 43.75 10.57
C ASN A 130 -8.11 44.95 9.70
N GLU A 131 -8.74 45.96 10.29
CA GLU A 131 -9.18 47.18 9.63
C GLU A 131 -8.01 48.17 9.47
N ILE A 132 -7.24 48.36 10.54
CA ILE A 132 -6.06 49.26 10.56
C ILE A 132 -5.00 48.81 9.55
N LEU A 133 -4.75 47.50 9.44
CA LEU A 133 -3.79 46.94 8.48
C LEU A 133 -4.39 46.74 7.06
N GLY A 134 -5.66 47.11 6.86
CA GLY A 134 -6.33 47.03 5.55
C GLY A 134 -6.43 45.60 4.99
N LEU A 135 -6.42 44.58 5.86
CA LEU A 135 -6.41 43.17 5.45
C LEU A 135 -7.75 42.74 4.84
N GLU A 136 -8.86 43.35 5.26
CA GLU A 136 -10.18 43.09 4.69
C GLU A 136 -10.29 43.55 3.23
N ALA A 137 -9.74 44.72 2.90
CA ALA A 137 -9.69 45.23 1.53
C ALA A 137 -8.78 44.36 0.63
N LYS A 138 -7.64 43.89 1.16
CA LYS A 138 -6.75 42.98 0.43
C LYS A 138 -7.37 41.60 0.18
N ARG A 139 -8.18 41.06 1.11
CA ARG A 139 -8.91 39.79 0.91
C ARG A 139 -10.00 39.91 -0.14
N LYS A 140 -10.79 41.01 -0.12
CA LYS A 140 -11.81 41.27 -1.15
C LYS A 140 -11.22 41.39 -2.55
N LYS A 141 -10.02 41.97 -2.68
CA LYS A 141 -9.34 42.15 -3.98
C LYS A 141 -8.70 40.88 -4.57
N LYS A 142 -8.49 39.83 -3.74
CA LYS A 142 -7.87 38.56 -4.17
C LYS A 142 -8.88 37.53 -4.69
N LEU A 143 -10.15 37.65 -4.32
CA LEU A 143 -11.22 36.89 -4.97
C LEU A 143 -11.46 37.56 -6.32
N PRO A 144 -11.31 36.87 -7.47
CA PRO A 144 -11.86 37.40 -8.70
C PRO A 144 -13.37 37.50 -8.47
N GLU A 145 -13.90 38.72 -8.62
CA GLU A 145 -15.34 38.92 -8.79
C GLU A 145 -15.77 37.93 -9.87
N THR A 146 -16.56 36.94 -9.45
CA THR A 146 -17.18 36.00 -10.36
C THR A 146 -18.00 36.86 -11.30
N ILE A 147 -17.60 36.92 -12.58
CA ILE A 147 -18.39 37.55 -13.62
C ILE A 147 -19.69 36.74 -13.68
N GLU A 148 -20.71 37.18 -12.94
CA GLU A 148 -22.08 36.77 -13.18
C GLU A 148 -22.42 37.18 -14.61
N GLY A 149 -22.66 36.18 -15.44
CA GLY A 149 -23.15 36.38 -16.80
C GLY A 149 -24.47 37.13 -16.77
N GLY A 150 -24.45 38.36 -17.29
CA GLY A 150 -25.64 39.12 -17.65
C GLY A 150 -25.90 39.00 -19.14
N ASN A 151 -27.05 38.41 -19.48
CA ASN A 151 -27.70 38.45 -20.79
C ASN A 151 -27.74 39.88 -21.37
N VAL A 152 -27.39 40.05 -22.66
CA VAL A 152 -28.28 40.46 -23.78
C VAL A 152 -27.67 39.95 -25.08
#